data_AF-I9ATC9-F1
#
_entry.id   AF-I9ATC9-F1
#
_cell.length_a   1.000
_cell.length_b   1.000
_cell.length_c   1.000
_cell.angle_alpha   90.00
_cell.angle_beta   90.00
_cell.angle_gamma   90.00
#
_symmetry.space_group_name_H-M   'P 1'
#
loop_
_entity.id
_entity.type
_entity.pdbx_description
1 polymer ?
#
loop_
_entity_poly.entity_id
_entity_poly.type
_entity_poly.pdbx_seq_one_letter_code
_entity_poly.pdbx_strand_id
1 'polypeptide(L)'
;MQKLLFLFLLPLMPFSFPCHAQTTYRMVTRNYSPVTDSYPQEVSNFKKADSVYYFTVKVSKAYDDTLKRKVAEKILYSPNDIYDGEVASYLNPTRLIDYSSPTIELITDSLFKGEDSIMTIIKKGLEFVSHYISFDDSLATAISRGDCKTLDVNHILQRKKGTCSEYTNLFTALMRKKGIPCRFVAGFIFIPEQKFYGCHAWAECYLKQYGWMAVAPQSGKSWLPTTIIRLFAGTDYTDCGLNSFMDLVPKSIEIVKE
;
A
#
# COMPACT_ATOMS: atom_id res chain seq x y z
N MET A 1 -2.93 2.50 -32.50
CA MET A 1 -3.57 2.49 -31.16
C MET A 1 -3.10 1.24 -30.42
N GLN A 2 -2.02 1.35 -29.66
CA GLN A 2 -1.42 0.24 -28.93
C GLN A 2 -2.25 0.01 -27.66
N LYS A 3 -2.83 -1.19 -27.51
CA LYS A 3 -3.66 -1.56 -26.37
C LYS A 3 -2.83 -1.43 -25.09
N LEU A 4 -3.16 -0.43 -24.29
CA LEU A 4 -2.77 -0.26 -22.89
C LEU A 4 -3.32 -1.47 -22.13
N LEU A 5 -2.56 -2.57 -22.06
CA LEU A 5 -2.88 -3.69 -21.17
C LEU A 5 -2.44 -3.29 -19.76
N PHE A 6 -3.19 -2.36 -19.17
CA PHE A 6 -3.16 -2.05 -17.75
C PHE A 6 -3.68 -3.26 -17.02
N LEU A 7 -2.91 -3.83 -16.11
CA LEU A 7 -3.48 -4.79 -15.16
C LEU A 7 -2.55 -4.99 -13.97
N PHE A 8 -3.19 -5.04 -12.81
CA PHE A 8 -2.74 -5.49 -11.50
C PHE A 8 -2.24 -6.95 -11.49
N LEU A 9 -1.56 -7.40 -12.55
CA LEU A 9 -0.99 -8.73 -12.66
C LEU A 9 0.32 -8.77 -11.87
N LEU A 10 0.20 -9.02 -10.57
CA LEU A 10 1.24 -9.69 -9.81
C LEU A 10 0.84 -11.16 -9.70
N PRO A 11 1.14 -12.01 -10.71
CA PRO A 11 1.45 -13.39 -10.36
C PRO A 11 2.68 -13.36 -9.46
N LEU A 12 2.87 -14.41 -8.66
CA LEU A 12 4.04 -14.70 -7.84
C LEU A 12 5.31 -14.89 -8.70
N MET A 13 5.62 -13.97 -9.62
CA MET A 13 6.92 -13.94 -10.28
C MET A 13 7.96 -13.49 -9.26
N PRO A 14 9.12 -14.17 -9.19
CA PRO A 14 10.24 -13.70 -8.40
C PRO A 14 10.83 -12.48 -9.11
N PHE A 15 10.19 -11.32 -8.95
CA PHE A 15 10.74 -10.06 -9.37
C PHE A 15 12.04 -9.84 -8.60
N SER A 16 13.18 -9.94 -9.29
CA SER A 16 14.45 -9.44 -8.79
C SER A 16 14.41 -7.93 -8.88
N PHE A 17 14.12 -7.27 -7.75
CA PHE A 17 14.18 -5.83 -7.68
C PHE A 17 15.65 -5.39 -7.79
N PRO A 18 15.98 -4.41 -8.65
CA PRO A 18 17.32 -3.86 -8.70
C PRO A 18 17.74 -3.38 -7.30
N CYS A 19 18.95 -3.77 -6.88
CA CYS A 19 19.47 -3.56 -5.52
C CYS A 19 20.07 -2.16 -5.36
N HIS A 20 19.34 -1.11 -5.77
CA HIS A 20 19.79 0.25 -5.52
C HIS A 20 19.40 0.67 -4.10
N ALA A 21 20.33 1.27 -3.37
CA ALA A 21 20.08 1.82 -2.04
C ALA A 21 19.02 2.95 -2.09
N GLN A 22 18.99 3.68 -3.21
CA GLN A 22 18.01 4.70 -3.52
C GLN A 22 17.73 4.73 -5.03
N THR A 23 16.51 5.11 -5.41
CA THR A 23 16.16 5.39 -6.80
C THR A 23 15.48 6.74 -6.90
N THR A 24 15.92 7.58 -7.82
CA THR A 24 15.35 8.92 -8.05
C THR A 24 14.54 8.94 -9.33
N TYR A 25 13.29 9.38 -9.25
CA TYR A 25 12.35 9.46 -10.36
C TYR A 25 12.00 10.90 -10.66
N ARG A 26 12.06 11.31 -11.93
CA ARG A 26 11.40 12.54 -12.38
C ARG A 26 10.02 12.18 -12.91
N MET A 27 8.99 12.82 -12.37
CA MET A 27 7.60 12.47 -12.61
C MET A 27 6.83 13.67 -13.14
N VAL A 28 5.90 13.37 -14.06
CA VAL A 28 4.87 14.30 -14.52
C VAL A 28 3.53 13.62 -14.31
N THR A 29 2.63 14.22 -13.53
CA THR A 29 1.33 13.62 -13.17
C THR A 29 0.18 14.59 -13.39
N ARG A 30 -1.05 14.05 -13.41
CA ARG A 30 -2.29 14.85 -13.50
C ARG A 30 -2.75 15.38 -12.14
N ASN A 31 -2.35 14.69 -11.07
CA ASN A 31 -2.71 15.03 -9.71
C ASN A 31 -1.50 14.75 -8.79
N TYR A 32 -1.47 15.40 -7.64
CA TYR A 32 -0.45 15.25 -6.62
C TYR A 32 -1.09 15.23 -5.25
N SER A 33 -0.63 14.31 -4.39
CA SER A 33 -1.01 14.27 -2.99
C SER A 33 0.23 14.47 -2.12
N PRO A 34 0.15 15.27 -1.03
CA PRO A 34 1.26 15.45 -0.09
C PRO A 34 1.80 14.14 0.51
N VAL A 35 0.99 13.07 0.54
CA VAL A 35 1.43 11.76 1.06
C VAL A 35 2.59 11.14 0.25
N THR A 36 2.80 11.58 -1.00
CA THR A 36 3.97 11.19 -1.78
C THR A 36 5.26 11.62 -1.09
N ASP A 37 5.27 12.77 -0.41
CA ASP A 37 6.39 13.27 0.38
C ASP A 37 6.35 12.74 1.82
N SER A 38 6.57 11.43 1.95
CA SER A 38 6.62 10.76 3.25
C SER A 38 7.60 9.61 3.17
N TYR A 39 8.40 9.46 4.23
CA TYR A 39 9.38 8.40 4.38
C TYR A 39 8.88 7.04 3.86
N PRO A 40 9.70 6.28 3.11
CA PRO A 40 11.09 6.56 2.71
C PRO A 40 11.20 7.38 1.41
N GLN A 41 10.12 8.08 1.02
CA GLN A 41 10.06 8.91 -0.18
C GLN A 41 10.22 10.38 0.20
N GLU A 42 10.99 11.09 -0.61
CA GLU A 42 11.22 12.54 -0.47
C GLU A 42 10.93 13.22 -1.80
N VAL A 43 10.08 14.25 -1.77
CA VAL A 43 9.72 15.04 -2.95
C VAL A 43 10.58 16.29 -3.03
N SER A 44 11.06 16.60 -4.23
CA SER A 44 11.82 17.82 -4.54
C SER A 44 11.47 18.35 -5.93
N ASN A 45 11.99 19.54 -6.27
CA ASN A 45 11.77 20.17 -7.59
C ASN A 45 10.28 20.29 -7.97
N PHE A 46 9.41 20.52 -6.99
CA PHE A 46 7.98 20.58 -7.20
C PHE A 46 7.58 21.82 -7.99
N LYS A 47 6.84 21.62 -9.07
CA LYS A 47 6.24 22.68 -9.88
C LYS A 47 4.87 22.25 -10.37
N LYS A 48 3.89 23.15 -10.27
CA LYS A 48 2.59 23.02 -10.93
C LYS A 48 2.53 23.96 -12.13
N ALA A 49 2.15 23.45 -13.29
CA ALA A 49 1.84 24.24 -14.47
C ALA A 49 0.49 23.76 -15.03
N ASP A 50 -0.48 24.67 -15.12
CA ASP A 50 -1.88 24.35 -15.41
C ASP A 50 -2.42 23.24 -14.48
N SER A 51 -2.93 22.16 -15.07
CA SER A 51 -3.44 20.96 -14.38
C SER A 51 -2.41 19.82 -14.35
N VAL A 52 -1.11 20.13 -14.43
CA VAL A 52 -0.03 19.14 -14.47
C VAL A 52 0.99 19.44 -13.37
N TYR A 53 1.41 18.39 -12.69
CA TYR A 53 2.39 18.44 -11.61
C TYR A 53 3.70 17.82 -12.08
N TYR A 54 4.80 18.48 -11.74
CA TYR A 54 6.16 18.09 -12.06
C TYR A 54 6.92 18.01 -10.74
N PHE A 55 7.59 16.89 -10.49
CA PHE A 55 8.38 16.73 -9.28
C PHE A 55 9.40 15.61 -9.43
N THR A 56 10.38 15.61 -8.54
CA THR A 56 11.33 14.53 -8.36
C THR A 56 10.97 13.78 -7.09
N VAL A 57 10.89 12.45 -7.16
CA VAL A 57 10.74 11.58 -5.98
C VAL A 57 12.01 10.77 -5.81
N LYS A 58 12.70 10.95 -4.69
CA LYS A 58 13.76 10.05 -4.27
C LYS A 58 13.15 8.99 -3.36
N VAL A 59 13.32 7.71 -3.71
CA VAL A 59 12.82 6.57 -2.93
C VAL A 59 14.00 5.82 -2.34
N SER A 60 14.11 5.82 -1.02
CA SER A 60 15.17 5.11 -0.29
C SER A 60 14.74 3.70 0.14
N LYS A 61 15.69 2.77 0.22
CA LYS A 61 15.41 1.40 0.67
C LYS A 61 15.25 1.37 2.20
N ALA A 62 14.01 1.42 2.67
CA ALA A 62 13.68 1.51 4.10
C ALA A 62 14.29 0.38 4.96
N TYR A 63 14.45 -0.84 4.42
CA TYR A 63 15.07 -1.94 5.16
C TYR A 63 16.53 -1.68 5.55
N ASP A 64 17.25 -0.93 4.72
CA ASP A 64 18.67 -0.65 4.89
C ASP A 64 18.90 0.51 5.88
N ASP A 65 17.85 1.25 6.25
CA ASP A 65 17.86 2.22 7.34
C ASP A 65 17.86 1.50 8.69
N THR A 66 19.05 1.13 9.14
CA THR A 66 19.23 0.36 10.38
C THR A 66 18.71 1.08 11.62
N LEU A 67 18.66 2.41 11.64
CA LEU A 67 18.15 3.18 12.77
C LEU A 67 16.63 3.07 12.83
N LYS A 68 15.93 3.35 11.72
CA LYS A 68 14.48 3.20 11.63
C LYS A 68 14.04 1.74 11.83
N ARG A 69 14.79 0.78 11.28
CA ARG A 69 14.48 -0.65 11.47
C ARG A 69 14.59 -1.07 12.94
N LYS A 70 15.65 -0.66 13.65
CA LYS A 70 15.78 -0.91 15.10
C LYS A 70 14.67 -0.28 15.91
N VAL A 71 14.16 0.90 15.50
CA VAL A 71 12.98 1.50 16.12
C VAL A 71 11.76 0.60 15.90
N ALA A 72 11.45 0.24 14.64
CA ALA A 72 10.32 -0.60 14.31
C ALA A 72 10.32 -1.95 15.05
N GLU A 73 11.48 -2.62 15.10
CA GLU A 73 11.65 -3.93 15.75
C GLU A 73 11.42 -3.91 17.28
N LYS A 74 11.56 -2.74 17.92
CA LYS A 74 11.39 -2.58 19.38
C LYS A 74 10.01 -2.10 19.81
N ILE A 75 9.14 -1.73 18.87
CA ILE A 75 7.82 -1.21 19.21
C ILE A 75 6.94 -2.35 19.70
N LEU A 76 6.44 -2.16 20.93
CA LEU A 76 5.40 -3.00 21.50
C LEU A 76 4.03 -2.45 21.12
N TYR A 77 3.13 -3.35 20.80
CA TYR A 77 1.72 -3.11 20.61
C TYR A 77 1.05 -2.85 21.96
N SER A 78 0.22 -1.82 22.01
CA SER A 78 -0.69 -1.56 23.13
C SER A 78 -2.10 -1.28 22.60
N PRO A 79 -3.14 -1.98 23.09
CA PRO A 79 -4.53 -1.73 22.66
C PRO A 79 -5.04 -0.34 23.07
N ASN A 80 -4.40 0.29 24.07
CA ASN A 80 -4.78 1.60 24.61
C ASN A 80 -3.90 2.72 24.05
N ASP A 81 -3.17 2.46 22.96
CA ASP A 81 -2.36 3.48 22.33
C ASP A 81 -3.22 4.65 21.84
N ILE A 82 -2.91 5.84 22.34
CA ILE A 82 -3.51 7.10 21.88
C ILE A 82 -2.70 7.60 20.68
N TYR A 83 -3.42 8.02 19.65
CA TYR A 83 -2.88 8.64 18.43
C TYR A 83 -3.45 10.06 18.30
N ASP A 84 -2.76 10.92 17.57
CA ASP A 84 -3.33 12.21 17.17
C ASP A 84 -4.59 12.01 16.31
N GLY A 85 -5.42 13.05 16.17
CA GLY A 85 -6.71 12.93 15.49
C GLY A 85 -6.61 12.51 14.02
N GLU A 86 -5.55 12.90 13.32
CA GLU A 86 -5.34 12.53 11.92
C GLU A 86 -5.01 11.04 11.80
N VAL A 87 -4.03 10.55 12.58
CA VAL A 87 -3.64 9.14 12.60
C VAL A 87 -4.77 8.26 13.15
N ALA A 88 -5.46 8.71 14.20
CA ALA A 88 -6.59 8.00 14.80
C ALA A 88 -7.73 7.79 13.79
N SER A 89 -7.91 8.68 12.81
CA SER A 89 -8.93 8.50 11.77
C SER A 89 -8.76 7.19 10.98
N TYR A 90 -7.52 6.71 10.83
CA TYR A 90 -7.17 5.45 10.17
C TYR A 90 -7.39 4.21 11.04
N LEU A 91 -8.01 4.35 12.21
CA LEU A 91 -8.58 3.24 12.96
C LEU A 91 -10.02 2.96 12.56
N ASN A 92 -10.74 3.96 12.05
CA ASN A 92 -12.19 3.87 11.85
C ASN A 92 -12.56 2.87 10.73
N PRO A 93 -13.72 2.20 10.86
CA PRO A 93 -14.24 1.35 9.79
C PRO A 93 -14.74 2.21 8.63
N THR A 94 -14.75 1.63 7.44
CA THR A 94 -15.40 2.23 6.27
C THR A 94 -16.33 1.22 5.62
N ARG A 95 -17.08 1.64 4.59
CA ARG A 95 -17.91 0.71 3.80
C ARG A 95 -17.08 -0.40 3.13
N LEU A 96 -15.87 -0.09 2.68
CA LEU A 96 -14.98 -1.05 2.02
C LEU A 96 -14.17 -1.86 3.03
N ILE A 97 -13.83 -1.27 4.16
CA ILE A 97 -12.97 -1.84 5.20
C ILE A 97 -13.74 -1.87 6.52
N ASP A 98 -14.78 -2.70 6.55
CA ASP A 98 -15.52 -3.01 7.78
C ASP A 98 -14.86 -4.21 8.48
N TYR A 99 -14.58 -4.05 9.76
CA TYR A 99 -13.94 -5.06 10.61
C TYR A 99 -14.82 -5.44 11.82
N SER A 100 -16.09 -5.04 11.81
CA SER A 100 -17.07 -5.36 12.84
C SER A 100 -17.65 -6.79 12.72
N SER A 101 -17.33 -7.50 11.63
CA SER A 101 -17.87 -8.85 11.43
C SER A 101 -17.30 -9.86 12.43
N PRO A 102 -18.11 -10.81 12.93
CA PRO A 102 -17.63 -11.88 13.82
C PRO A 102 -16.50 -12.70 13.21
N THR A 103 -16.47 -12.83 11.88
CA THR A 103 -15.39 -13.52 11.18
C THR A 103 -14.05 -12.81 11.33
N ILE A 104 -14.01 -11.48 11.20
CA ILE A 104 -12.78 -10.71 11.41
C ILE A 104 -12.31 -10.83 12.86
N GLU A 105 -13.23 -10.74 13.82
CA GLU A 105 -12.91 -10.93 15.24
C GLU A 105 -12.28 -12.29 15.53
N LEU A 106 -12.89 -13.38 15.05
CA LEU A 106 -12.34 -14.73 15.19
C LEU A 106 -10.96 -14.89 14.54
N ILE A 107 -10.75 -14.29 13.36
CA ILE A 107 -9.45 -14.29 12.69
C ILE A 107 -8.44 -13.52 13.57
N THR A 108 -8.75 -12.31 14.00
CA THR A 108 -7.81 -11.52 14.81
C THR A 108 -7.48 -12.16 16.15
N ASP A 109 -8.47 -12.75 16.82
CA ASP A 109 -8.28 -13.46 18.09
C ASP A 109 -7.42 -14.70 17.91
N SER A 110 -7.58 -15.43 16.81
CA SER A 110 -6.76 -16.60 16.50
C SER A 110 -5.33 -16.23 16.15
N LEU A 111 -5.14 -15.23 15.29
CA LEU A 111 -3.82 -14.86 14.76
C LEU A 111 -2.94 -14.13 15.79
N PHE A 112 -3.54 -13.22 16.57
CA PHE A 112 -2.79 -12.23 17.36
C PHE A 112 -2.85 -12.46 18.87
N LYS A 113 -3.39 -13.60 19.33
CA LYS A 113 -3.48 -13.91 20.76
C LYS A 113 -2.09 -13.89 21.42
N GLY A 114 -1.95 -13.08 22.45
CA GLY A 114 -0.71 -12.99 23.24
C GLY A 114 0.46 -12.30 22.52
N GLU A 115 0.24 -11.75 21.33
CA GLU A 115 1.28 -11.02 20.61
C GLU A 115 1.38 -9.57 21.11
N ASP A 116 2.58 -9.19 21.51
CA ASP A 116 2.94 -7.85 21.98
C ASP A 116 3.87 -7.12 21.03
N SER A 117 4.52 -7.80 20.08
CA SER A 117 5.35 -7.15 19.05
C SER A 117 4.50 -6.69 17.89
N ILE A 118 4.53 -5.39 17.59
CA ILE A 118 3.79 -4.84 16.44
C ILE A 118 4.26 -5.45 15.12
N MET A 119 5.56 -5.72 15.00
CA MET A 119 6.15 -6.34 13.82
C MET A 119 5.71 -7.79 13.66
N THR A 120 5.57 -8.53 14.76
CA THR A 120 5.04 -9.91 14.71
C THR A 120 3.57 -9.90 14.30
N ILE A 121 2.75 -9.00 14.84
CA ILE A 121 1.35 -8.83 14.43
C ILE A 121 1.24 -8.54 12.93
N ILE A 122 2.01 -7.56 12.43
CA ILE A 122 2.05 -7.20 11.02
C ILE A 122 2.47 -8.42 10.18
N LYS A 123 3.54 -9.11 10.55
CA LYS A 123 4.04 -10.29 9.83
C LYS A 123 2.98 -11.39 9.74
N LYS A 124 2.32 -11.74 10.85
CA LYS A 124 1.24 -12.74 10.87
C LYS A 124 0.05 -12.32 10.01
N GLY A 125 -0.33 -11.04 10.06
CA GLY A 125 -1.39 -10.50 9.22
C GLY A 125 -1.05 -10.59 7.73
N LEU A 126 0.19 -10.26 7.36
CA LEU A 126 0.68 -10.36 5.99
C LEU A 126 0.67 -11.82 5.50
N GLU A 127 1.21 -12.73 6.30
CA GLU A 127 1.26 -14.16 5.99
C GLU A 127 -0.14 -14.75 5.85
N PHE A 128 -1.08 -14.43 6.74
CA PHE A 128 -2.45 -14.89 6.63
C PHE A 128 -3.10 -14.39 5.33
N VAL A 129 -3.05 -13.08 5.07
CA VAL A 129 -3.74 -12.49 3.92
C VAL A 129 -3.17 -12.99 2.59
N SER A 130 -1.85 -13.16 2.48
CA SER A 130 -1.20 -13.67 1.27
C SER A 130 -1.58 -15.11 0.94
N HIS A 131 -1.87 -15.93 1.95
CA HIS A 131 -2.31 -17.32 1.76
C HIS A 131 -3.83 -17.47 1.67
N TYR A 132 -4.59 -16.59 2.33
CA TYR A 132 -6.04 -16.67 2.39
C TYR A 132 -6.70 -16.26 1.08
N ILE A 133 -6.17 -15.24 0.41
CA ILE A 133 -6.70 -14.74 -0.87
C ILE A 133 -5.89 -15.34 -2.02
N SER A 134 -6.57 -15.89 -3.00
CA SER A 134 -6.00 -16.25 -4.31
C SER A 134 -6.20 -15.12 -5.33
N PHE A 135 -5.23 -14.93 -6.23
CA PHE A 135 -5.35 -13.87 -7.23
C PHE A 135 -6.53 -14.11 -8.19
N ASP A 136 -7.25 -13.05 -8.56
CA ASP A 136 -8.44 -13.10 -9.42
C ASP A 136 -8.23 -12.28 -10.72
N ASP A 137 -7.81 -12.96 -11.79
CA ASP A 137 -7.58 -12.34 -13.11
C ASP A 137 -8.84 -11.70 -13.71
N SER A 138 -10.01 -12.28 -13.43
CA SER A 138 -11.28 -11.77 -13.95
C SER A 138 -11.65 -10.46 -13.27
N LEU A 139 -11.49 -10.39 -11.94
CA LEU A 139 -11.67 -9.16 -11.20
C LEU A 139 -10.65 -8.10 -11.61
N ALA A 140 -9.38 -8.48 -11.78
CA ALA A 140 -8.34 -7.56 -12.23
C ALA A 140 -8.68 -6.95 -13.60
N THR A 141 -9.25 -7.75 -14.50
CA THR A 141 -9.69 -7.30 -15.83
C THR A 141 -10.87 -6.35 -15.73
N ALA A 142 -11.86 -6.66 -14.88
CA ALA A 142 -13.01 -5.79 -14.63
C ALA A 142 -12.59 -4.43 -14.06
N ILE A 143 -11.69 -4.42 -13.06
CA ILE A 143 -11.13 -3.19 -12.47
C ILE A 143 -10.43 -2.35 -13.55
N SER A 144 -9.63 -3.01 -14.40
CA SER A 144 -8.84 -2.30 -15.42
C SER A 144 -9.69 -1.75 -16.57
N ARG A 145 -10.88 -2.31 -16.79
CA ARG A 145 -11.90 -1.75 -17.69
C ARG A 145 -12.73 -0.64 -17.05
N GLY A 146 -12.63 -0.47 -15.73
CA GLY A 146 -13.44 0.46 -14.95
C GLY A 146 -14.84 -0.07 -14.62
N ASP A 147 -15.10 -1.36 -14.81
CA ASP A 147 -16.40 -1.99 -14.51
C ASP A 147 -16.67 -1.99 -12.99
N CYS A 148 -15.60 -2.04 -12.18
CA CYS A 148 -15.65 -1.90 -10.73
C CYS A 148 -14.33 -1.31 -10.21
N LYS A 149 -14.29 -0.97 -8.91
CA LYS A 149 -13.12 -0.36 -8.27
C LYS A 149 -12.37 -1.35 -7.37
N THR A 150 -13.09 -1.95 -6.41
CA THR A 150 -12.59 -2.91 -5.43
C THR A 150 -13.79 -3.60 -4.77
N LEU A 151 -13.55 -4.63 -3.95
CA LEU A 151 -14.56 -5.29 -3.12
C LEU A 151 -14.43 -4.90 -1.66
N ASP A 152 -15.54 -4.90 -0.93
CA ASP A 152 -15.51 -4.78 0.54
C ASP A 152 -15.06 -6.08 1.21
N VAL A 153 -14.58 -5.95 2.44
CA VAL A 153 -14.02 -7.05 3.25
C VAL A 153 -14.97 -8.23 3.39
N ASN A 154 -16.28 -8.03 3.51
CA ASN A 154 -17.22 -9.14 3.66
C ASN A 154 -17.30 -9.98 2.38
N HIS A 155 -17.33 -9.36 1.20
CA HIS A 155 -17.25 -10.08 -0.07
C HIS A 155 -15.90 -10.78 -0.25
N ILE A 156 -14.80 -10.15 0.18
CA ILE A 156 -13.45 -10.76 0.12
C ILE A 156 -13.39 -12.04 0.96
N LEU A 157 -13.91 -12.01 2.19
CA LEU A 157 -13.95 -13.18 3.09
C LEU A 157 -14.75 -14.34 2.49
N GLN A 158 -15.86 -14.05 1.82
CA GLN A 158 -16.69 -15.07 1.18
C GLN A 158 -16.01 -15.69 -0.04
N ARG A 159 -15.42 -14.86 -0.90
CA ARG A 159 -14.85 -15.29 -2.19
C ARG A 159 -13.45 -15.85 -2.07
N LYS A 160 -12.66 -15.39 -1.09
CA LYS A 160 -11.23 -15.72 -0.92
C LYS A 160 -10.40 -15.47 -2.18
N LYS A 161 -10.84 -14.50 -2.98
CA LYS A 161 -10.28 -14.16 -4.29
C LYS A 161 -10.25 -12.65 -4.47
N GLY A 162 -9.18 -12.13 -5.04
CA GLY A 162 -9.04 -10.69 -5.23
C GLY A 162 -7.75 -10.27 -5.92
N THR A 163 -7.57 -8.96 -6.03
CA THR A 163 -6.38 -8.28 -6.54
C THR A 163 -5.71 -7.51 -5.42
N CYS A 164 -4.61 -6.79 -5.68
CA CYS A 164 -3.85 -6.07 -4.66
C CYS A 164 -4.71 -5.17 -3.73
N SER A 165 -5.81 -4.59 -4.22
CA SER A 165 -6.76 -3.80 -3.42
C SER A 165 -7.50 -4.67 -2.39
N GLU A 166 -7.90 -5.88 -2.75
CA GLU A 166 -8.60 -6.80 -1.84
C GLU A 166 -7.65 -7.36 -0.77
N TYR A 167 -6.41 -7.70 -1.13
CA TYR A 167 -5.38 -8.03 -0.12
C TYR A 167 -5.15 -6.85 0.84
N THR A 168 -5.09 -5.64 0.30
CA THR A 168 -4.91 -4.42 1.10
C THR A 168 -6.09 -4.15 2.03
N ASN A 169 -7.32 -4.27 1.54
CA ASN A 169 -8.54 -4.06 2.34
C ASN A 169 -8.63 -5.05 3.50
N LEU A 170 -8.44 -6.35 3.22
CA LEU A 170 -8.52 -7.37 4.27
C LEU A 170 -7.42 -7.17 5.31
N PHE A 171 -6.18 -6.93 4.89
CA PHE A 171 -5.08 -6.67 5.82
C PHE A 171 -5.34 -5.43 6.69
N THR A 172 -5.81 -4.35 6.08
CA THR A 172 -6.15 -3.11 6.78
C THR A 172 -7.24 -3.34 7.83
N ALA A 173 -8.27 -4.12 7.51
CA ALA A 173 -9.32 -4.49 8.47
C ALA A 173 -8.76 -5.26 9.68
N LEU A 174 -7.84 -6.20 9.47
CA LEU A 174 -7.20 -6.95 10.55
C LEU A 174 -6.35 -6.04 11.45
N MET A 175 -5.58 -5.12 10.87
CA MET A 175 -4.76 -4.17 11.63
C MET A 175 -5.63 -3.21 12.44
N ARG A 176 -6.68 -2.65 11.82
CA ARG A 176 -7.62 -1.74 12.50
C ARG A 176 -8.40 -2.41 13.62
N LYS A 177 -8.89 -3.64 13.42
CA LYS A 177 -9.52 -4.43 14.49
C LYS A 177 -8.57 -4.64 15.67
N LYS A 178 -7.27 -4.78 15.38
CA LYS A 178 -6.24 -4.89 16.41
C LYS A 178 -5.89 -3.54 17.06
N GLY A 179 -6.38 -2.40 16.57
CA GLY A 179 -6.07 -1.07 17.11
C GLY A 179 -4.79 -0.46 16.55
N ILE A 180 -4.30 -0.95 15.41
CA ILE A 180 -3.15 -0.41 14.70
C ILE A 180 -3.67 0.48 13.56
N PRO A 181 -3.41 1.81 13.56
CA PRO A 181 -3.82 2.67 12.47
C PRO A 181 -3.19 2.20 11.17
N CYS A 182 -4.02 1.97 10.16
CA CYS A 182 -3.58 1.41 8.90
C CYS A 182 -4.31 2.08 7.76
N ARG A 183 -3.59 2.54 6.74
CA ARG A 183 -4.16 3.26 5.60
C ARG A 183 -4.00 2.47 4.30
N PHE A 184 -4.98 2.63 3.41
CA PHE A 184 -4.90 2.14 2.05
C PHE A 184 -3.99 3.09 1.27
N VAL A 185 -3.08 2.53 0.48
CA VAL A 185 -2.15 3.29 -0.35
C VAL A 185 -2.30 2.85 -1.80
N ALA A 186 -2.41 3.82 -2.69
CA ALA A 186 -2.42 3.62 -4.13
C ALA A 186 -1.22 4.32 -4.77
N GLY A 187 -0.57 3.65 -5.71
CA GLY A 187 0.63 4.17 -6.33
C GLY A 187 1.02 3.43 -7.59
N PHE A 188 2.30 3.51 -7.91
CA PHE A 188 2.83 3.05 -9.19
C PHE A 188 4.12 2.26 -8.99
N ILE A 189 4.24 1.14 -9.71
CA ILE A 189 5.47 0.35 -9.81
C ILE A 189 6.14 0.70 -11.13
N PHE A 190 7.45 0.92 -11.12
CA PHE A 190 8.24 1.18 -12.32
C PHE A 190 9.58 0.44 -12.30
N ILE A 191 9.72 -0.55 -13.19
CA ILE A 191 10.89 -1.42 -13.35
C ILE A 191 11.24 -1.47 -14.85
N PRO A 192 11.89 -0.42 -15.39
CA PRO A 192 12.11 -0.28 -16.82
C PRO A 192 13.02 -1.39 -17.39
N GLU A 193 13.96 -1.93 -16.61
CA GLU A 193 14.85 -3.02 -17.01
C GLU A 193 14.07 -4.29 -17.38
N GLN A 194 12.90 -4.48 -16.76
CA GLN A 194 12.02 -5.62 -16.98
C GLN A 194 10.81 -5.25 -17.86
N LYS A 195 10.79 -4.02 -18.42
CA LYS A 195 9.65 -3.45 -19.15
C LYS A 195 8.34 -3.55 -18.37
N PHE A 196 8.43 -3.50 -17.03
CA PHE A 196 7.30 -3.67 -16.14
C PHE A 196 6.95 -2.36 -15.48
N TYR A 197 5.68 -1.97 -15.59
CA TYR A 197 5.14 -0.82 -14.90
C TYR A 197 3.63 -0.98 -14.72
N GLY A 198 3.07 -0.44 -13.64
CA GLY A 198 1.65 -0.59 -13.38
C GLY A 198 1.19 0.09 -12.10
N CYS A 199 -0.12 0.32 -12.02
CA CYS A 199 -0.75 0.77 -10.79
C CYS A 199 -0.71 -0.36 -9.76
N HIS A 200 -0.56 -0.01 -8.49
CA HIS A 200 -0.55 -0.96 -7.40
C HIS A 200 -1.18 -0.37 -6.15
N ALA A 201 -1.73 -1.23 -5.30
CA ALA A 201 -2.25 -0.87 -4.00
C ALA A 201 -1.59 -1.73 -2.92
N TRP A 202 -1.32 -1.11 -1.77
CA TRP A 202 -0.71 -1.74 -0.62
C TRP A 202 -1.14 -1.03 0.67
N ALA A 203 -0.69 -1.53 1.82
CA ALA A 203 -1.06 -0.97 3.12
C ALA A 203 0.11 -0.25 3.78
N GLU A 204 -0.20 0.78 4.57
CA GLU A 204 0.76 1.39 5.48
C GLU A 204 0.25 1.35 6.92
N CYS A 205 1.02 0.75 7.82
CA CYS A 205 0.73 0.75 9.25
C CYS A 205 1.44 1.92 9.92
N TYR A 206 0.77 2.64 10.82
CA TYR A 206 1.41 3.64 11.65
C TYR A 206 2.06 2.98 12.87
N LEU A 207 3.35 3.22 13.03
CA LEU A 207 4.17 2.72 14.13
C LEU A 207 4.66 3.93 14.93
N LYS A 208 4.35 4.00 16.23
CA LYS A 208 4.80 5.12 17.08
C LYS A 208 6.33 5.27 17.00
N GLN A 209 6.82 6.51 16.89
CA GLN A 209 8.24 6.85 16.73
C GLN A 209 8.88 6.46 15.38
N TYR A 210 8.25 5.60 14.59
CA TYR A 210 8.69 5.27 13.23
C TYR A 210 7.95 6.10 12.17
N GLY A 211 6.62 6.25 12.31
CA GLY A 211 5.72 6.82 11.30
C GLY A 211 4.99 5.75 10.50
N TRP A 212 4.65 6.04 9.24
CA TRP A 212 3.98 5.10 8.35
C TRP A 212 4.98 4.10 7.73
N MET A 213 4.74 2.80 7.95
CA MET A 213 5.53 1.69 7.43
C MET A 213 4.77 0.95 6.32
N ALA A 214 5.35 0.93 5.13
CA ALA A 214 4.76 0.25 3.97
C ALA A 214 4.94 -1.27 4.02
N VAL A 215 3.85 -1.98 3.73
CA VAL A 215 3.79 -3.44 3.63
C VAL A 215 2.95 -3.84 2.42
N ALA A 216 3.24 -4.99 1.81
CA ALA A 216 2.54 -5.52 0.64
C ALA A 216 1.81 -6.83 0.99
N PRO A 217 0.54 -6.76 1.41
CA PRO A 217 -0.24 -7.93 1.79
C PRO A 217 -0.38 -8.99 0.69
N GLN A 218 -0.41 -8.58 -0.59
CA GLN A 218 -0.47 -9.53 -1.72
C GLN A 218 0.76 -10.45 -1.77
N SER A 219 1.95 -9.94 -1.43
CA SER A 219 3.20 -10.71 -1.48
C SER A 219 3.66 -11.22 -0.11
N GLY A 220 2.94 -10.87 0.96
CA GLY A 220 3.32 -11.20 2.34
C GLY A 220 4.58 -10.47 2.83
N LYS A 221 4.99 -9.37 2.19
CA LYS A 221 6.28 -8.70 2.46
C LYS A 221 6.11 -7.38 3.18
N SER A 222 7.08 -7.06 4.04
CA SER A 222 7.31 -5.72 4.58
C SER A 222 8.49 -5.06 3.87
N TRP A 223 8.69 -3.76 4.05
CA TRP A 223 9.84 -3.02 3.51
C TRP A 223 9.87 -3.01 1.98
N LEU A 224 8.96 -2.23 1.39
CA LEU A 224 8.79 -2.20 -0.06
C LEU A 224 10.05 -1.70 -0.79
N PRO A 225 10.33 -2.23 -2.00
CA PRO A 225 11.50 -1.86 -2.78
C PRO A 225 11.38 -0.43 -3.33
N THR A 226 12.51 0.13 -3.75
CA THR A 226 12.60 1.50 -4.28
C THR A 226 11.86 1.70 -5.60
N THR A 227 11.41 0.62 -6.23
CA THR A 227 10.62 0.61 -7.47
C THR A 227 9.14 0.96 -7.28
N ILE A 228 8.69 1.17 -6.04
CA ILE A 228 7.29 1.46 -5.70
C ILE A 228 7.17 2.91 -5.24
N ILE A 229 6.30 3.67 -5.90
CA ILE A 229 6.12 5.10 -5.67
C ILE A 229 4.72 5.34 -5.14
N ARG A 230 4.63 5.99 -3.98
CA ARG A 230 3.38 6.33 -3.32
C ARG A 230 2.79 7.56 -3.99
N LEU A 231 1.54 7.48 -4.42
CA LEU A 231 0.87 8.62 -5.05
C LEU A 231 -0.31 9.11 -4.21
N PHE A 232 -1.06 8.21 -3.59
CA PHE A 232 -2.25 8.53 -2.83
C PHE A 232 -2.38 7.59 -1.63
N ALA A 233 -3.05 8.06 -0.58
CA ALA A 233 -3.42 7.25 0.56
C ALA A 233 -4.71 7.80 1.18
N GLY A 234 -5.49 6.91 1.82
CA GLY A 234 -6.77 7.26 2.44
C GLY A 234 -7.24 6.18 3.41
N THR A 235 -8.36 6.45 4.10
CA THR A 235 -8.99 5.47 4.98
C THR A 235 -9.50 4.24 4.20
N ASP A 236 -9.73 4.37 2.90
CA ASP A 236 -9.88 3.26 1.95
C ASP A 236 -9.62 3.79 0.52
N TYR A 237 -9.91 2.97 -0.50
CA TYR A 237 -9.77 3.37 -1.91
C TYR A 237 -10.59 4.63 -2.27
N THR A 238 -11.78 4.79 -1.69
CA THR A 238 -12.68 5.92 -2.00
C THR A 238 -12.13 7.23 -1.43
N ASP A 239 -11.47 7.15 -0.28
CA ASP A 239 -10.87 8.30 0.41
C ASP A 239 -9.46 8.67 -0.13
N CYS A 240 -8.88 7.90 -1.05
CA CYS A 240 -7.57 8.22 -1.63
C CYS A 240 -7.55 9.52 -2.46
N GLY A 241 -8.70 10.16 -2.72
CA GLY A 241 -8.76 11.42 -3.48
C GLY A 241 -8.49 11.26 -4.98
N LEU A 242 -8.70 10.06 -5.53
CA LEU A 242 -8.59 9.77 -6.96
C LEU A 242 -9.84 10.29 -7.69
N ASN A 243 -9.66 11.14 -8.71
CA ASN A 243 -10.75 11.52 -9.61
C ASN A 243 -11.00 10.44 -10.65
N SER A 244 -9.93 9.78 -11.09
CA SER A 244 -10.00 8.66 -12.03
C SER A 244 -8.82 7.71 -11.83
N PHE A 245 -8.94 6.48 -12.35
CA PHE A 245 -7.83 5.53 -12.36
C PHE A 245 -6.57 6.09 -13.07
N MET A 246 -6.75 6.99 -14.04
CA MET A 246 -5.65 7.64 -14.77
C MET A 246 -4.82 8.60 -13.91
N ASP A 247 -5.26 8.93 -12.69
CA ASP A 247 -4.48 9.71 -11.74
C ASP A 247 -3.31 8.90 -11.15
N LEU A 248 -3.43 7.56 -11.12
CA LEU A 248 -2.36 6.64 -10.72
C LEU A 248 -1.32 6.44 -11.82
N VAL A 249 -1.60 6.88 -13.05
CA VAL A 249 -0.74 6.70 -14.21
C VAL A 249 0.01 8.00 -14.49
N PRO A 250 1.34 8.06 -14.23
CA PRO A 250 2.14 9.21 -14.59
C PRO A 250 2.01 9.52 -16.09
N LYS A 251 1.94 10.81 -16.45
CA LYS A 251 2.08 11.24 -17.85
C LYS A 251 3.47 10.91 -18.37
N SER A 252 4.48 11.02 -17.52
CA SER A 252 5.83 10.50 -17.76
C SER A 252 6.51 10.17 -16.43
N ILE A 253 7.42 9.19 -16.48
CA ILE A 253 8.29 8.80 -15.38
C ILE A 253 9.63 8.38 -15.97
N GLU A 254 10.72 8.88 -15.42
CA GLU A 254 12.09 8.51 -15.79
C GLU A 254 12.96 8.34 -14.56
N ILE A 255 13.87 7.36 -14.59
CA ILE A 255 14.91 7.24 -13.56
C ILE A 255 15.99 8.27 -13.86
N VAL A 256 16.29 9.12 -12.88
CA VAL A 256 17.41 10.07 -12.93
C VAL A 256 18.67 9.28 -12.65
N LYS A 257 19.56 9.18 -13.65
CA LYS A 257 20.91 8.65 -13.45
C LYS A 257 21.75 9.75 -12.80
N GLU A 258 22.32 9.44 -11.63
CA GLU A 258 23.37 10.26 -11.01
C GLU A 258 24.65 10.21 -11.84
#